data_AF-B7K8M3-F1
#
_entry.id   AF-B7K8M3-F1
#
_cell.length_a   1.000
_cell.length_b   1.000
_cell.length_c   1.000
_cell.angle_alpha   90.00
_cell.angle_beta   90.00
_cell.angle_gamma   90.00
#
_symmetry.space_group_name_H-M   'P 1'
#
loop_
_entity.id
_entity.type
_entity.pdbx_description
1 polymer ?
#
loop_
_entity_poly.entity_id
_entity_poly.type
_entity_poly.pdbx_seq_one_letter_code
_entity_poly.pdbx_strand_id
1 'polypeptide(L)' 'MSLKKTYIDSGVLIAVARASDNMTTKALLILDDPEREFVSSAFVKLEVLSKAIYHKQQEEIEVY' A
#
# COMPACT_ATOMS: atom_id res chain seq x y z
N MET A 1 -3.88 5.11 -25.23
CA MET A 1 -2.83 4.31 -24.57
C MET A 1 -3.49 3.47 -23.48
N SER A 2 -3.05 2.23 -23.26
CA SER A 2 -3.55 1.39 -22.17
C SER A 2 -2.75 1.66 -20.90
N LEU A 3 -3.40 1.72 -19.74
CA LEU A 3 -2.72 1.83 -18.45
C LEU A 3 -1.83 0.60 -18.20
N LYS A 4 -0.72 0.81 -17.50
CA LYS A 4 0.19 -0.26 -17.09
C LYS A 4 -0.38 -0.96 -15.87
N LYS A 5 -0.90 -2.17 -16.08
CA LYS A 5 -1.32 -3.04 -14.97
C LYS A 5 -0.15 -3.37 -14.07
N THR A 6 -0.25 -2.97 -12.81
CA THR A 6 0.79 -3.13 -11.80
C THR A 6 0.21 -3.86 -10.61
N TYR A 7 0.75 -5.03 -10.29
CA TYR A 7 0.38 -5.73 -9.07
C TYR A 7 1.01 -5.01 -7.86
N ILE A 8 0.18 -4.59 -6.91
CA ILE A 8 0.62 -3.84 -5.74
C ILE A 8 1.06 -4.79 -4.62
N ASP A 9 2.21 -4.50 -4.02
CA ASP A 9 2.74 -5.22 -2.87
C ASP A 9 2.27 -4.59 -1.55
N SER A 10 2.12 -5.41 -0.51
CA SER A 10 1.70 -4.93 0.82
C SER A 10 2.71 -3.96 1.43
N GLY A 11 4.00 -4.10 1.13
CA GLY A 11 5.06 -3.19 1.58
C GLY A 11 4.87 -1.76 1.10
N VAL A 12 4.33 -1.55 -0.10
CA VAL A 12 4.04 -0.20 -0.63
C VAL A 12 2.92 0.45 0.17
N LEU A 13 1.84 -0.30 0.45
CA LEU A 13 0.70 0.18 1.22
C LEU A 13 1.09 0.47 2.68
N ILE A 14 1.85 -0.43 3.31
CA ILE A 14 2.37 -0.26 4.67
C ILE A 14 3.30 0.96 4.76
N ALA A 15 4.15 1.18 3.76
CA ALA A 15 5.07 2.32 3.75
C ALA A 15 4.30 3.66 3.73
N VAL A 16 3.21 3.77 2.98
CA VAL A 16 2.36 4.97 2.98
C VAL A 16 1.63 5.13 4.30
N ALA A 17 1.10 4.03 4.84
CA ALA A 17 0.37 4.03 6.10
C ALA A 17 1.17 4.53 7.30
N ARG A 18 2.47 4.20 7.36
CA ARG A 18 3.32 4.54 8.50
C ARG A 18 3.72 6.01 8.57
N ALA A 19 3.54 6.80 7.50
CA ALA A 19 3.81 8.24 7.34
C ALA A 19 5.18 8.80 7.83
N SER A 20 6.01 7.97 8.44
CA SER A 20 7.25 8.27 9.16
C SER A 20 8.42 7.45 8.62
N ASP A 21 8.17 6.56 7.67
CA ASP A 21 9.20 5.76 7.02
C ASP A 21 9.83 6.55 5.86
N ASN A 22 11.14 6.42 5.67
CA ASN A 22 11.88 7.02 4.56
C ASN A 22 11.38 6.54 3.18
N MET A 23 10.59 5.46 3.15
CA MET A 23 9.97 4.93 1.94
C MET A 23 8.61 5.57 1.61
N THR A 24 7.99 6.32 2.53
CA THR A 24 6.66 6.93 2.34
C THR A 24 6.60 7.75 1.04
N THR A 25 7.57 8.64 0.83
CA THR A 25 7.62 9.49 -0.37
C THR A 25 7.74 8.69 -1.67
N LYS A 26 8.53 7.60 -1.66
CA LYS A 26 8.69 6.74 -2.85
C LYS A 26 7.42 5.94 -3.12
N ALA A 27 6.76 5.48 -2.08
CA ALA A 27 5.51 4.75 -2.20
C ALA A 27 4.39 5.67 -2.74
N LEU A 28 4.29 6.90 -2.24
CA LEU A 28 3.37 7.92 -2.77
C LEU A 28 3.63 8.22 -4.26
N LEU A 29 4.89 8.41 -4.66
CA LEU A 29 5.24 8.62 -6.08
C LEU A 29 4.82 7.46 -6.99
N ILE A 30 4.78 6.23 -6.47
CA ILE A 30 4.28 5.08 -7.23
C ILE A 30 2.76 5.13 -7.31
N LEU A 31 2.07 5.37 -6.18
CA LEU A 31 0.60 5.38 -6.12
C LEU A 31 -0.03 6.54 -6.90
N ASP A 32 0.66 7.68 -6.97
CA ASP A 32 0.23 8.88 -7.71
C ASP A 32 0.54 8.80 -9.22
N ASP A 33 1.18 7.73 -9.70
CA ASP A 33 1.52 7.55 -11.12
C ASP A 33 0.24 7.34 -11.96
N PRO A 34 -0.17 8.33 -12.77
CA PRO A 34 -1.42 8.26 -13.53
C PRO A 34 -1.37 7.28 -14.70
N GLU A 35 -0.18 6.74 -15.03
CA GLU A 35 -0.01 5.76 -16.10
C GLU A 35 -0.24 4.32 -15.61
N ARG A 36 -0.58 4.13 -14.32
CA ARG A 36 -0.77 2.81 -13.72
C ARG A 36 -2.22 2.50 -13.41
N GLU A 37 -2.56 1.23 -13.60
CA GLU A 37 -3.76 0.61 -13.05
C GLU A 37 -3.30 -0.42 -12.03
N PHE A 38 -3.65 -0.23 -10.75
CA PHE A 38 -3.25 -1.16 -9.70
C PHE A 38 -4.19 -2.34 -9.61
N VAL A 39 -3.61 -3.54 -9.57
CA VAL A 39 -4.30 -4.80 -9.30
C VAL A 39 -3.76 -5.41 -8.02
N SER A 40 -4.62 -6.11 -7.28
CA SER A 40 -4.27 -6.71 -5.99
C SER A 40 -4.99 -8.05 -5.80
N SER A 41 -4.71 -8.73 -4.70
CA SER A 41 -5.44 -9.93 -4.27
C SER A 41 -5.87 -9.82 -2.81
N ALA A 42 -6.79 -10.69 -2.39
CA ALA A 42 -7.20 -10.78 -0.99
C ALA A 42 -6.05 -11.12 -0.04
N PHE A 43 -4.96 -11.72 -0.52
CA PHE A 43 -3.78 -12.03 0.30
C PHE A 43 -3.00 -10.77 0.70
N VAL A 44 -2.94 -9.76 -0.17
CA VAL A 44 -2.32 -8.47 0.15
C VAL A 44 -3.06 -7.80 1.32
N LYS A 45 -4.40 -7.92 1.36
CA LYS A 45 -5.20 -7.46 2.50
C LYS A 45 -4.78 -8.09 3.82
N LEU A 46 -4.57 -9.41 3.81
CA LEU A 46 -4.16 -10.14 5.01
C LEU A 46 -2.76 -9.69 5.45
N GLU A 47 -1.84 -9.45 4.52
CA GLU A 47 -0.49 -8.98 4.86
C GLU A 47 -0.48 -7.57 5.45
N VAL A 48 -1.26 -6.65 4.89
CA VAL A 48 -1.37 -5.26 5.37
C VAL A 48 -2.02 -5.21 6.75
N LEU A 49 -3.17 -5.88 6.91
CA LEU A 49 -3.98 -5.75 8.12
C LEU A 49 -3.50 -6.59 9.30
N SER A 50 -2.88 -7.77 9.08
CA SER A 50 -2.60 -8.71 10.18
C SER A 50 -1.67 -8.10 11.24
N LYS A 51 -0.62 -7.39 10.81
CA LYS A 51 0.31 -6.72 11.75
C LYS A 51 -0.33 -5.48 12.37
N ALA A 52 -1.04 -4.68 11.60
CA ALA A 52 -1.70 -3.48 12.08
C ALA A 52 -2.76 -3.81 13.15
N ILE A 53 -3.60 -4.82 12.90
CA ILE A 53 -4.60 -5.32 13.85
C ILE A 53 -3.93 -5.90 15.10
N TYR A 54 -2.91 -6.76 14.94
CA TYR A 54 -2.21 -7.37 16.06
C TYR A 54 -1.56 -6.33 16.97
N HIS A 55 -0.94 -5.30 16.39
CA HIS A 55 -0.27 -4.23 17.13
C HIS A 55 -1.18 -3.03 17.47
N LYS A 56 -2.49 -3.11 17.17
CA LYS A 56 -3.49 -2.03 17.39
C LYS A 56 -3.10 -0.68 16.74
N GLN A 57 -2.46 -0.74 15.57
CA GLN A 57 -2.05 0.44 14.81
C GLN A 57 -3.20 0.89 13.91
N GLN A 58 -4.11 1.68 14.48
CA GLN A 58 -5.37 2.07 13.84
C GLN A 58 -5.16 2.80 12.50
N GLU A 59 -4.12 3.65 12.41
CA GLU A 59 -3.76 4.39 11.20
C GLU A 59 -3.35 3.46 10.05
N GLU A 60 -2.71 2.33 10.34
CA GLU A 60 -2.37 1.31 9.32
C GLU A 60 -3.57 0.48 8.87
N ILE A 61 -4.63 0.40 9.68
CA ILE A 61 -5.86 -0.32 9.34
C ILE A 61 -6.70 0.48 8.35
N GLU A 62 -6.70 1.81 8.43
CA GLU A 62 -7.52 2.69 7.58
C GLU A 62 -7.00 2.87 6.15
N VAL A 63 -5.77 2.44 5.86
CA VAL A 63 -5.14 2.58 4.53
C VAL A 63 -5.62 1.54 3.50
N TYR A 64 -6.20 0.43 3.96
CA TYR A 64 -6.75 -0.61 3.07
C TYR A 64 -8.24 -0.42 2.80
#